data_AF-A0A1W9VTE6-F1
#
_entry.id   AF-A0A1W9VTE6-F1
#
_cell.length_a   1.000
_cell.length_b   1.000
_cell.length_c   1.000
_cell.angle_alpha   90.00
_cell.angle_beta   90.00
_cell.angle_gamma   90.00
#
_symmetry.space_group_name_H-M   'P 1'
#
loop_
_entity.id
_entity.type
_entity.pdbx_description
1 polymer ?
#
loop_
_entity_poly.entity_id
_entity_poly.type
_entity_poly.pdbx_seq_one_letter_code
_entity_poly.pdbx_strand_id
1 'polypeptide(L)'
;MKLLKILNITNQIEKNSFIKLLINIMGKSDNENTQIEDIKNAGNENMVEIFKMSPVQDEFKKQVKEAIAYNFNLDILIDIMIRDGNCIMSRTWFYELYSKEIAKMVEESKKIDDEFDEEKKGNVDENRKRDYLIYRNCVQTAYSNDFLQGREKVVTHDELSILNTLSDNLDLSQDETRSIYYTVLPIVKMDIDDIIKILKDLGLLFFSKRKQEVYIPEEIVRILRKMKGYEVANKHFRRVLKELKDGQIALICRKHNIDRGLSRYEKIKAIIEKGLSIRNTLTNGIFKENVNVTEKKEFINTLVEKNLKLSLPHKGVTLKDKIDNLILYYNAIEKDDKIEISNEGYEKLLKDIHRLIPDANEAVKDEFEIQGEFILDFELLLDYNIKPRDVLDLLQKDSLVIFCKEQKIKSIGNLTNNILVAYRDTKSLYLENYALISNRDYYGLRENGINIKESELGVLFEKTTKAIFEKLGLKVDESLKKKINDHNNKLDIVLKISEKEIIIIECKTHKDKEFNKFSSVYRQVKAYHKQAEDMGFKVLKSLVVASDFSDDFINECELDFDLNLSLIKATTMLNILEAFKKSKYQAFPYKLLMKDVLINEDRIITAIMKKQ
;
A
#
# COMPACT_ATOMS: atom_id res chain seq x y z
N MET A 1 2.57 -6.40 2.35
CA MET A 1 2.37 -6.24 3.80
C MET A 1 3.50 -5.39 4.36
N LYS A 2 3.19 -4.41 5.23
CA LYS A 2 4.20 -3.57 5.89
C LYS A 2 5.09 -4.36 6.84
N LEU A 3 6.36 -3.96 6.92
CA LEU A 3 7.33 -4.52 7.87
C LEU A 3 6.79 -4.53 9.31
N LEU A 4 6.16 -3.44 9.78
CA LEU A 4 5.60 -3.36 11.13
C LEU A 4 4.56 -4.45 11.40
N LYS A 5 3.64 -4.68 10.45
CA LYS A 5 2.60 -5.71 10.58
C LYS A 5 3.22 -7.11 10.60
N ILE A 6 4.25 -7.36 9.77
CA ILE A 6 5.01 -8.62 9.77
C ILE A 6 5.71 -8.83 11.12
N LEU A 7 6.38 -7.80 11.67
CA LEU A 7 7.01 -7.87 12.99
C LEU A 7 5.98 -8.10 14.11
N ASN A 8 4.74 -7.62 13.97
CA ASN A 8 3.71 -7.86 14.98
C ASN A 8 3.22 -9.32 15.00
N ILE A 9 3.25 -10.03 13.86
CA ILE A 9 2.76 -11.41 13.75
C ILE A 9 3.87 -12.48 13.79
N THR A 10 5.14 -12.07 13.67
CA THR A 10 6.29 -12.98 13.70
C THR A 10 6.77 -13.28 15.13
N ASN A 11 7.42 -14.43 15.31
CA ASN A 11 7.93 -14.86 16.61
C ASN A 11 9.24 -14.13 16.98
N GLN A 12 9.68 -14.28 18.23
CA GLN A 12 10.90 -13.62 18.72
C GLN A 12 12.18 -14.10 18.02
N ILE A 13 12.22 -15.32 17.49
CA ILE A 13 13.40 -15.86 16.79
C ILE A 13 13.64 -15.10 15.49
N GLU A 14 12.58 -14.89 14.70
CA GLU A 14 12.64 -14.14 13.46
C GLU A 14 13.00 -12.67 13.73
N LYS A 15 12.40 -12.06 14.76
CA LYS A 15 12.75 -10.70 15.20
C LYS A 15 14.21 -10.57 15.59
N ASN A 16 14.71 -11.48 16.43
CA ASN A 16 16.11 -11.46 16.87
C ASN A 16 17.08 -11.65 15.70
N SER A 17 16.69 -12.41 14.66
CA SER A 17 17.50 -12.57 13.45
C SER A 17 17.59 -11.25 12.68
N PHE A 18 16.47 -10.55 12.54
CA PHE A 18 16.44 -9.22 11.90
C PHE A 18 17.20 -8.16 12.71
N ILE A 19 17.08 -8.15 14.04
CA ILE A 19 17.86 -7.26 14.93
C ILE A 19 19.37 -7.48 14.72
N LYS A 20 19.83 -8.73 14.67
CA LYS A 20 21.25 -9.05 14.43
C LYS A 20 21.73 -8.52 13.08
N LEU A 21 20.89 -8.62 12.05
CA LEU A 21 21.19 -8.05 10.73
C LEU A 21 21.32 -6.53 10.82
N LEU A 22 20.36 -5.84 11.44
CA LEU A 22 20.41 -4.38 11.61
C LEU A 22 21.67 -3.93 12.37
N ILE A 23 22.03 -4.61 13.46
CA ILE A 23 23.25 -4.32 14.23
C ILE A 23 24.50 -4.50 13.36
N ASN A 24 24.58 -5.56 12.54
CA ASN A 24 25.70 -5.79 11.65
C ASN A 24 25.83 -4.71 10.58
N ILE A 25 24.71 -4.33 9.96
CA ILE A 25 24.66 -3.26 8.95
C ILE A 25 25.07 -1.93 9.58
N MET A 26 24.56 -1.63 10.77
CA MET A 26 24.88 -0.40 11.49
C MET A 26 26.33 -0.32 11.93
N GLY A 27 26.94 -1.44 12.33
CA GLY A 27 28.37 -1.47 12.65
C GLY A 27 29.29 -1.26 11.44
N LYS A 28 28.76 -1.33 10.21
CA LYS A 28 29.49 -1.07 8.96
C LYS A 28 29.21 0.32 8.37
N SER A 29 28.03 0.88 8.63
CA SER A 29 27.77 2.31 8.38
C SER A 29 28.46 3.12 9.46
N ASP A 30 29.10 4.26 9.15
CA ASP A 30 29.77 5.14 10.14
C ASP A 30 28.80 5.83 11.14
N ASN A 31 27.74 5.16 11.59
CA ASN A 31 26.76 5.64 12.55
C ASN A 31 27.26 5.44 13.99
N GLU A 32 27.09 6.47 14.80
CA GLU A 32 27.53 6.53 16.20
C GLU A 32 27.03 5.33 17.03
N ASN A 33 27.93 4.76 17.85
CA ASN A 33 27.69 3.60 18.74
C ASN A 33 26.48 3.76 19.69
N THR A 34 26.03 4.98 19.96
CA THR A 34 24.92 5.30 20.88
C THR A 34 23.58 4.72 20.45
N GLN A 35 23.32 4.52 19.15
CA GLN A 35 22.05 3.97 18.67
C GLN A 35 21.98 2.44 18.72
N ILE A 36 23.11 1.72 18.87
CA ILE A 36 23.17 0.26 18.78
C ILE A 36 22.64 -0.43 20.06
N GLU A 37 22.83 0.18 21.23
CA GLU A 37 22.30 -0.36 22.50
C GLU A 37 20.77 -0.26 22.57
N ASP A 38 20.19 0.79 21.99
CA ASP A 38 18.73 1.00 21.93
C ASP A 38 18.01 -0.07 21.08
N ILE A 39 18.69 -0.70 20.11
CA ILE A 39 18.10 -1.72 19.21
C ILE A 39 17.86 -3.05 19.90
N LYS A 40 18.72 -3.42 20.86
CA LYS A 40 18.58 -4.71 21.55
C LYS A 40 17.31 -4.78 22.39
N ASN A 41 16.78 -3.62 22.79
CA ASN A 41 15.52 -3.46 23.51
C ASN A 41 14.44 -2.73 22.70
N ALA A 42 14.68 -2.52 21.40
CA ALA A 42 13.78 -1.75 20.54
C ALA A 42 12.43 -2.46 20.36
N GLY A 43 11.34 -1.69 20.48
CA GLY A 43 10.02 -2.12 20.02
C GLY A 43 10.00 -2.33 18.50
N ASN A 44 8.96 -3.01 18.01
CA ASN A 44 8.79 -3.28 16.58
C ASN A 44 8.78 -1.99 15.72
N GLU A 45 8.27 -0.88 16.25
CA GLU A 45 8.25 0.42 15.57
C GLU A 45 9.66 0.99 15.38
N ASN A 46 10.48 0.99 16.45
CA ASN A 46 11.88 1.43 16.40
C ASN A 46 12.68 0.63 15.36
N MET A 47 12.47 -0.70 15.25
CA MET A 47 13.14 -1.52 14.22
C MET A 47 12.80 -1.05 12.80
N VAL A 48 11.55 -0.67 12.57
CA VAL A 48 11.09 -0.16 11.27
C VAL A 48 11.70 1.21 10.98
N GLU A 49 11.79 2.09 11.98
CA GLU A 49 12.42 3.41 11.84
C GLU A 49 13.91 3.30 11.53
N ILE A 50 14.64 2.45 12.25
CA ILE A 50 16.06 2.17 12.01
C ILE A 50 16.28 1.66 10.59
N PHE A 51 15.47 0.67 10.14
CA PHE A 51 15.56 0.17 8.77
C PHE A 51 15.24 1.22 7.70
N LYS A 52 14.48 2.27 8.04
CA LYS A 52 14.16 3.38 7.13
C LYS A 52 15.28 4.42 7.02
N MET A 53 16.28 4.41 7.91
CA MET A 53 17.41 5.34 7.86
C MET A 53 18.23 5.11 6.59
N SER A 54 18.60 6.20 5.88
CA SER A 54 19.33 6.10 4.61
C SER A 54 20.63 5.29 4.70
N PRO A 55 21.52 5.51 5.70
CA PRO A 55 22.78 4.77 5.78
C PRO A 55 22.57 3.25 5.91
N VAL A 56 21.56 2.84 6.68
CA VAL A 56 21.19 1.43 6.87
C VAL A 56 20.67 0.83 5.57
N GLN A 57 19.80 1.54 4.85
CA GLN A 57 19.30 1.06 3.56
C GLN A 57 20.39 0.97 2.49
N ASP A 58 21.36 1.88 2.49
CA ASP A 58 22.42 1.90 1.50
C ASP A 58 23.41 0.74 1.71
N GLU A 59 23.79 0.46 2.96
CA GLU A 59 24.60 -0.72 3.27
C GLU A 59 23.82 -2.03 3.07
N PHE A 60 22.52 -2.07 3.40
CA PHE A 60 21.64 -3.20 3.09
C PHE A 60 21.60 -3.49 1.58
N LYS A 61 21.39 -2.45 0.74
CA LYS A 61 21.42 -2.59 -0.72
C LYS A 61 22.75 -3.12 -1.22
N LYS A 62 23.86 -2.66 -0.65
CA LYS A 62 25.21 -3.12 -1.02
C LYS A 62 25.38 -4.60 -0.71
N GLN A 63 25.06 -5.03 0.51
CA GLN A 63 25.12 -6.45 0.90
C GLN A 63 24.25 -7.33 0.00
N VAL A 64 23.02 -6.90 -0.30
CA VAL A 64 22.11 -7.64 -1.18
C VAL A 64 22.65 -7.68 -2.61
N LYS A 65 23.19 -6.57 -3.14
CA LYS A 65 23.78 -6.50 -4.47
C LYS A 65 24.97 -7.44 -4.61
N GLU A 66 25.83 -7.49 -3.60
CA GLU A 66 26.95 -8.43 -3.54
C GLU A 66 26.46 -9.88 -3.52
N ALA A 67 25.42 -10.19 -2.74
CA ALA A 67 24.86 -11.55 -2.69
C ALA A 67 24.24 -12.00 -4.04
N ILE A 68 23.59 -11.09 -4.78
CA ILE A 68 22.97 -11.40 -6.08
C ILE A 68 24.01 -11.59 -7.17
N ALA A 69 25.10 -10.81 -7.15
CA ALA A 69 26.13 -10.83 -8.19
C ALA A 69 26.72 -12.22 -8.44
N TYR A 70 26.68 -13.11 -7.45
CA TYR A 70 27.22 -14.47 -7.52
C TYR A 70 26.15 -15.56 -7.43
N ASN A 71 24.86 -15.21 -7.39
CA ASN A 71 23.79 -16.17 -7.20
C ASN A 71 22.57 -15.88 -8.07
N PHE A 72 22.55 -16.52 -9.23
CA PHE A 72 21.47 -16.50 -10.19
C PHE A 72 20.12 -17.00 -9.66
N ASN A 73 20.12 -17.97 -8.74
CA ASN A 73 18.88 -18.38 -8.09
C ASN A 73 18.31 -17.27 -7.23
N LEU A 74 19.17 -16.53 -6.52
CA LEU A 74 18.76 -15.36 -5.76
C LEU A 74 18.21 -14.26 -6.69
N ASP A 75 18.80 -14.09 -7.88
CA ASP A 75 18.29 -13.16 -8.89
C ASP A 75 16.85 -13.52 -9.33
N ILE A 76 16.59 -14.79 -9.65
CA ILE A 76 15.25 -15.32 -9.99
C ILE A 76 14.27 -15.15 -8.83
N LEU A 77 14.70 -15.49 -7.61
CA LEU A 77 13.87 -15.35 -6.42
C LEU A 77 13.45 -13.91 -6.20
N ILE A 78 14.36 -12.95 -6.40
CA ILE A 78 14.03 -11.54 -6.30
C ILE A 78 12.98 -11.14 -7.33
N ASP A 79 13.04 -11.63 -8.57
CA ASP A 79 12.01 -11.33 -9.57
C ASP A 79 10.63 -11.81 -9.14
N ILE A 80 10.54 -12.95 -8.46
CA ILE A 80 9.30 -13.45 -7.87
C ILE A 80 8.85 -12.52 -6.73
N MET A 81 9.76 -12.16 -5.84
CA MET A 81 9.48 -11.33 -4.65
C MET A 81 9.00 -9.92 -4.99
N ILE A 82 9.40 -9.35 -6.14
CA ILE A 82 9.02 -7.98 -6.52
C ILE A 82 7.69 -7.88 -7.28
N ARG A 83 7.10 -9.01 -7.70
CA ARG A 83 5.79 -9.05 -8.34
C ARG A 83 4.69 -8.60 -7.38
N ASP A 84 3.69 -7.92 -7.92
CA ASP A 84 2.51 -7.52 -7.16
C ASP A 84 1.77 -8.79 -6.68
N GLY A 85 1.48 -8.89 -5.37
CA GLY A 85 0.79 -10.04 -4.79
C GLY A 85 1.69 -11.12 -4.16
N ASN A 86 3.00 -11.07 -4.36
CA ASN A 86 3.91 -12.10 -3.82
C ASN A 86 4.47 -11.79 -2.43
N CYS A 87 3.93 -10.82 -1.69
CA CYS A 87 4.47 -10.48 -0.37
C CYS A 87 4.08 -11.45 0.76
N ILE A 88 3.13 -12.37 0.50
CA ILE A 88 2.68 -13.40 1.45
C ILE A 88 2.47 -14.68 0.65
N MET A 89 3.24 -15.73 0.94
CA MET A 89 3.15 -16.99 0.19
C MET A 89 3.30 -18.17 1.14
N SER A 90 2.62 -19.28 0.86
CA SER A 90 2.97 -20.54 1.53
C SER A 90 4.34 -21.01 1.04
N ARG A 91 5.05 -21.79 1.87
CA ARG A 91 6.32 -22.41 1.49
C ARG A 91 6.20 -23.19 0.18
N THR A 92 5.10 -23.92 0.00
CA THR A 92 4.83 -24.70 -1.20
C THR A 92 4.62 -23.79 -2.41
N TRP A 93 3.75 -22.79 -2.31
CA TRP A 93 3.49 -21.86 -3.41
C TRP A 93 4.75 -21.10 -3.83
N PHE A 94 5.54 -20.63 -2.87
CA PHE A 94 6.80 -19.95 -3.15
C PHE A 94 7.78 -20.85 -3.93
N TYR A 95 7.86 -22.13 -3.56
CA TYR A 95 8.69 -23.11 -4.28
C TYR A 95 8.14 -23.45 -5.67
N GLU A 96 6.82 -23.50 -5.82
CA GLU A 96 6.17 -23.71 -7.12
C GLU A 96 6.46 -22.57 -8.09
N LEU A 97 6.34 -21.30 -7.64
CA LEU A 97 6.71 -20.14 -8.44
C LEU A 97 8.17 -20.18 -8.86
N TYR A 98 9.08 -20.46 -7.92
CA TYR A 98 10.51 -20.62 -8.21
C TYR A 98 10.78 -21.75 -9.22
N SER A 99 10.09 -22.88 -9.06
CA SER A 99 10.22 -24.02 -9.98
C SER A 99 9.71 -23.70 -11.38
N LYS A 100 8.58 -22.99 -11.48
CA LYS A 100 8.01 -22.52 -12.76
C LYS A 100 8.96 -21.55 -13.45
N GLU A 101 9.54 -20.61 -12.72
CA GLU A 101 10.45 -19.62 -13.30
C GLU A 101 11.73 -20.28 -13.82
N ILE A 102 12.30 -21.24 -13.08
CA ILE A 102 13.43 -22.03 -13.57
C ILE A 102 13.07 -22.80 -14.84
N ALA A 103 11.92 -23.48 -14.88
CA ALA A 103 11.49 -24.24 -16.04
C ALA A 103 11.32 -23.32 -17.27
N LYS A 104 10.72 -22.14 -17.08
CA LYS A 104 10.58 -21.11 -18.11
C LYS A 104 11.94 -20.65 -18.62
N MET A 105 12.89 -20.32 -17.72
CA MET A 105 14.24 -19.89 -18.11
C MET A 105 14.99 -20.98 -18.89
N VAL A 106 14.86 -22.25 -18.50
CA VAL A 106 15.45 -23.38 -19.25
C VAL A 106 14.85 -23.49 -20.65
N GLU A 107 13.54 -23.31 -20.79
CA GLU A 107 12.87 -23.34 -22.11
C GLU A 107 13.27 -22.15 -22.99
N GLU A 108 13.29 -20.94 -22.44
CA GLU A 108 13.69 -19.73 -23.16
C GLU A 108 15.16 -19.77 -23.57
N SER A 109 16.05 -20.24 -22.68
CA SER A 109 17.47 -20.42 -22.99
C SER A 109 17.66 -21.40 -24.14
N LYS A 110 16.95 -22.54 -24.15
CA LYS A 110 16.97 -23.50 -25.28
C LYS A 110 16.47 -22.89 -26.58
N LYS A 111 15.38 -22.11 -26.54
CA LYS A 111 14.87 -21.40 -27.72
C LYS A 111 15.89 -20.42 -28.30
N ILE A 112 16.60 -19.68 -27.44
CA ILE A 112 17.66 -18.78 -27.88
C ILE A 112 18.87 -19.56 -28.42
N ASP A 113 19.25 -20.66 -27.77
CA ASP A 113 20.37 -21.49 -28.24
C ASP A 113 20.09 -22.06 -29.64
N ASP A 114 18.85 -22.47 -29.89
CA ASP A 114 18.35 -22.92 -31.18
C ASP A 114 18.37 -21.83 -32.27
N GLU A 115 18.25 -20.55 -31.91
CA GLU A 115 18.35 -19.44 -32.88
C GLU A 115 19.79 -19.24 -33.38
N PHE A 116 20.81 -19.76 -32.67
CA PHE A 116 22.20 -19.75 -33.14
C PHE A 116 22.54 -20.91 -34.07
N ASP A 117 21.67 -21.91 -34.18
CA ASP A 117 21.86 -23.06 -35.07
C ASP A 117 21.61 -22.63 -36.53
N GLU A 118 22.65 -22.72 -37.37
CA GLU A 118 22.59 -22.35 -38.79
C GLU A 118 21.64 -23.24 -39.60
N GLU A 119 21.32 -24.44 -39.10
CA GLU A 119 20.39 -25.38 -39.76
C GLU A 119 18.91 -25.06 -39.49
N LYS A 120 18.62 -24.19 -38.52
CA LYS A 120 17.24 -23.82 -38.13
C LYS A 120 16.86 -22.45 -38.72
N LYS A 121 15.65 -22.35 -39.29
CA LYS A 121 15.08 -21.04 -39.70
C LYS A 121 14.75 -20.23 -38.45
N GLY A 122 15.58 -19.25 -38.14
CA GLY A 122 15.36 -18.30 -37.04
C GLY A 122 14.19 -17.35 -37.33
N ASN A 123 13.52 -16.91 -36.27
CA ASN A 123 12.44 -15.91 -36.34
C ASN A 123 12.89 -14.51 -35.86
N VAL A 124 14.13 -14.41 -35.37
CA VAL A 124 14.71 -13.17 -34.84
C VAL A 124 15.29 -12.31 -35.97
N ASP A 125 15.15 -10.98 -35.86
CA ASP A 125 15.79 -10.03 -36.78
C ASP A 125 17.31 -10.20 -36.79
N GLU A 126 17.94 -10.14 -37.97
CA GLU A 126 19.39 -10.34 -38.13
C GLU A 126 20.24 -9.42 -37.24
N ASN A 127 19.82 -8.16 -37.04
CA ASN A 127 20.56 -7.26 -36.15
C ASN A 127 20.46 -7.71 -34.69
N ARG A 128 19.27 -8.19 -34.28
CA ARG A 128 19.06 -8.67 -32.92
C ARG A 128 19.80 -10.00 -32.66
N LYS A 129 19.82 -10.89 -33.65
CA LYS A 129 20.61 -12.13 -33.62
C LYS A 129 22.11 -11.85 -33.47
N ARG A 130 22.63 -10.85 -34.18
CA ARG A 130 24.01 -10.37 -34.01
C ARG A 130 24.26 -9.90 -32.56
N ASP A 131 23.37 -9.09 -32.00
CA ASP A 131 23.53 -8.56 -30.64
C ASP A 131 23.54 -9.68 -29.60
N TYR A 132 22.68 -10.69 -29.76
CA TYR A 132 22.67 -11.88 -28.92
C TYR A 132 23.99 -12.66 -28.99
N LEU A 133 24.52 -12.85 -30.20
CA LEU A 133 25.78 -13.59 -30.42
C LEU A 133 26.97 -12.86 -29.80
N ILE A 134 27.02 -11.52 -29.93
CA ILE A 134 28.04 -10.69 -29.28
C ILE A 134 28.01 -10.92 -27.77
N TYR A 135 26.83 -10.79 -27.16
CA TYR A 135 26.68 -10.96 -25.72
C TYR A 135 27.06 -12.38 -25.26
N ARG A 136 26.58 -13.42 -25.95
CA ARG A 136 26.89 -14.83 -25.64
C ARG A 136 28.40 -15.10 -25.64
N ASN A 137 29.10 -14.63 -26.66
CA ASN A 137 30.54 -14.83 -26.78
C ASN A 137 31.31 -14.15 -25.65
N CYS A 138 30.87 -12.95 -25.23
CA CYS A 138 31.43 -12.26 -24.07
C CYS A 138 31.20 -13.06 -22.78
N VAL A 139 29.99 -13.60 -22.56
CA VAL A 139 29.68 -14.45 -21.39
C VAL A 139 30.56 -15.70 -21.38
N GLN A 140 30.68 -16.38 -22.52
CA GLN A 140 31.49 -17.60 -22.64
C GLN A 140 32.98 -17.33 -22.37
N THR A 141 33.49 -16.20 -22.84
CA THR A 141 34.86 -15.75 -22.56
C THR A 141 35.04 -15.49 -21.07
N ALA A 142 34.16 -14.69 -20.45
CA ALA A 142 34.23 -14.39 -19.02
C ALA A 142 34.20 -15.67 -18.16
N TYR A 143 33.29 -16.60 -18.46
CA TYR A 143 33.14 -17.84 -17.68
C TYR A 143 34.34 -18.81 -17.82
N SER A 144 35.06 -18.76 -18.95
CA SER A 144 36.14 -19.70 -19.24
C SER A 144 37.55 -19.13 -19.08
N ASN A 145 37.70 -17.80 -18.93
CA ASN A 145 38.99 -17.12 -18.78
C ASN A 145 39.84 -17.69 -17.64
N ASP A 146 39.23 -17.90 -16.48
CA ASP A 146 39.91 -18.40 -15.28
C ASP A 146 40.33 -19.88 -15.42
N PHE A 147 39.64 -20.66 -16.26
CA PHE A 147 40.02 -22.04 -16.54
C PHE A 147 41.38 -22.14 -17.24
N LEU A 148 41.70 -21.18 -18.11
CA LEU A 148 43.01 -21.11 -18.78
C LEU A 148 44.16 -20.88 -17.77
N GLN A 149 43.85 -20.40 -16.57
CA GLN A 149 44.80 -20.20 -15.47
C GLN A 149 44.74 -21.33 -14.42
N GLY A 150 44.02 -22.43 -14.70
CA GLY A 150 43.87 -23.55 -13.78
C GLY A 150 42.94 -23.29 -12.59
N ARG A 151 42.08 -22.27 -12.66
CA ARG A 151 41.09 -21.93 -11.63
C ARG A 151 39.71 -22.47 -11.98
N GLU A 152 38.80 -22.42 -11.02
CA GLU A 152 37.39 -22.78 -11.23
C GLU A 152 36.74 -21.82 -12.23
N LYS A 153 35.83 -22.35 -13.06
CA LYS A 153 35.06 -21.54 -14.02
C LYS A 153 34.03 -20.72 -13.27
N VAL A 154 34.21 -19.41 -13.23
CA VAL A 154 33.28 -18.47 -12.62
C VAL A 154 33.33 -17.16 -13.39
N VAL A 155 32.22 -16.43 -13.43
CA VAL A 155 32.23 -15.04 -13.91
C VAL A 155 32.52 -14.14 -12.71
N THR A 156 33.61 -13.39 -12.77
CA THR A 156 34.03 -12.49 -11.68
C THR A 156 33.16 -11.23 -11.61
N HIS A 157 33.27 -10.46 -10.52
CA HIS A 157 32.54 -9.20 -10.36
C HIS A 157 32.84 -8.19 -11.47
N ASP A 158 34.13 -8.03 -11.78
CA ASP A 158 34.59 -7.08 -12.78
C ASP A 158 34.07 -7.47 -14.17
N GLU A 159 34.13 -8.76 -14.51
CA GLU A 159 33.56 -9.29 -15.76
C GLU A 159 32.04 -9.11 -15.82
N LEU A 160 31.32 -9.38 -14.72
CA LEU A 160 29.87 -9.16 -14.66
C LEU A 160 29.51 -7.68 -14.87
N SER A 161 30.30 -6.75 -14.32
CA SER A 161 30.08 -5.31 -14.50
C SER A 161 30.24 -4.87 -15.97
N ILE A 162 31.20 -5.46 -16.68
CA ILE A 162 31.41 -5.25 -18.11
C ILE A 162 30.25 -5.83 -18.92
N LEU A 163 29.81 -7.05 -18.59
CA LEU A 163 28.67 -7.69 -19.24
C LEU A 163 27.39 -6.87 -19.06
N ASN A 164 27.12 -6.33 -17.87
CA ASN A 164 25.97 -5.44 -17.63
C ASN A 164 26.05 -4.17 -18.48
N THR A 165 27.24 -3.57 -18.58
CA THR A 165 27.44 -2.39 -19.44
C THR A 165 27.19 -2.73 -20.92
N LEU A 166 27.62 -3.91 -21.35
CA LEU A 166 27.40 -4.38 -22.72
C LEU A 166 25.91 -4.62 -23.01
N SER A 167 25.17 -5.28 -22.12
CA SER A 167 23.72 -5.53 -22.30
C SER A 167 22.93 -4.24 -22.44
N ASP A 168 23.28 -3.22 -21.64
CA ASP A 168 22.64 -1.91 -21.71
C ASP A 168 22.88 -1.21 -23.06
N ASN A 169 24.10 -1.28 -23.58
CA ASN A 169 24.45 -0.68 -24.88
C ASN A 169 23.84 -1.42 -26.08
N LEU A 170 23.57 -2.72 -25.92
CA LEU A 170 22.87 -3.55 -26.91
C LEU A 170 21.34 -3.48 -26.78
N ASP A 171 20.81 -2.70 -25.83
CA ASP A 171 19.37 -2.60 -25.51
C ASP A 171 18.74 -3.99 -25.28
N LEU A 172 19.49 -4.90 -24.63
CA LEU A 172 18.99 -6.21 -24.22
C LEU A 172 18.08 -6.07 -22.99
N SER A 173 16.91 -6.71 -23.04
CA SER A 173 16.07 -6.87 -21.85
C SER A 173 16.75 -7.80 -20.83
N GLN A 174 16.28 -7.75 -19.58
CA GLN A 174 16.78 -8.64 -18.52
C GLN A 174 16.55 -10.12 -18.87
N ASP A 175 15.37 -10.44 -19.41
CA ASP A 175 15.04 -11.79 -19.87
C ASP A 175 15.98 -12.27 -20.97
N GLU A 176 16.27 -11.45 -21.99
CA GLU A 176 17.19 -11.81 -23.07
C GLU A 176 18.60 -12.05 -22.52
N THR A 177 19.10 -11.12 -21.70
CA THR A 177 20.40 -11.18 -21.05
C THR A 177 20.58 -12.48 -20.27
N ARG A 178 19.61 -12.83 -19.41
CA ARG A 178 19.61 -14.06 -18.62
C ARG A 178 19.50 -15.31 -19.47
N SER A 179 18.58 -15.32 -20.42
CA SER A 179 18.35 -16.48 -21.28
C SER A 179 19.60 -16.83 -22.09
N ILE A 180 20.30 -15.82 -22.62
CA ILE A 180 21.60 -15.99 -23.28
C ILE A 180 22.65 -16.47 -22.29
N TYR A 181 22.72 -15.87 -21.10
CA TYR A 181 23.68 -16.26 -20.07
C TYR A 181 23.58 -17.75 -19.71
N TYR A 182 22.37 -18.27 -19.57
CA TYR A 182 22.13 -19.70 -19.28
C TYR A 182 22.33 -20.65 -20.46
N THR A 183 22.56 -20.14 -21.68
CA THR A 183 23.06 -20.99 -22.78
C THR A 183 24.50 -21.45 -22.50
N VAL A 184 25.22 -20.70 -21.65
CA VAL A 184 26.62 -20.97 -21.29
C VAL A 184 26.71 -21.67 -19.92
N LEU A 185 25.93 -21.22 -18.93
CA LEU A 185 25.95 -21.77 -17.56
C LEU A 185 24.68 -22.56 -17.24
N PRO A 186 24.75 -23.81 -16.74
CA PRO A 186 23.57 -24.60 -16.39
C PRO A 186 22.86 -24.05 -15.14
N ILE A 187 21.53 -24.02 -15.18
CA ILE A 187 20.69 -23.63 -14.04
C ILE A 187 20.64 -24.78 -13.02
N VAL A 188 21.15 -24.55 -11.81
CA VAL A 188 21.07 -25.51 -10.70
C VAL A 188 19.96 -25.09 -9.75
N LYS A 189 18.92 -25.91 -9.65
CA LYS A 189 17.78 -25.68 -8.75
C LYS A 189 18.19 -25.89 -7.29
N MET A 190 17.79 -24.98 -6.42
CA MET A 190 18.06 -25.06 -4.97
C MET A 190 16.90 -25.72 -4.20
N ASP A 191 17.21 -26.28 -3.04
CA ASP A 191 16.19 -26.72 -2.08
C ASP A 191 15.51 -25.51 -1.41
N ILE A 192 14.22 -25.66 -1.10
CA ILE A 192 13.41 -24.59 -0.53
C ILE A 192 13.88 -24.17 0.87
N ASP A 193 14.42 -25.06 1.69
CA ASP A 193 14.89 -24.71 3.03
C ASP A 193 16.20 -23.91 2.96
N ASP A 194 17.07 -24.23 1.99
CA ASP A 194 18.27 -23.44 1.70
C ASP A 194 17.90 -22.06 1.16
N ILE A 195 16.91 -21.98 0.27
CA ILE A 195 16.37 -20.71 -0.26
C ILE A 195 15.86 -19.84 0.89
N ILE A 196 14.97 -20.38 1.73
CA ILE A 196 14.40 -19.63 2.86
C ILE A 196 15.50 -19.18 3.82
N LYS A 197 16.49 -20.04 4.09
CA LYS A 197 17.61 -19.70 4.95
C LYS A 197 18.43 -18.53 4.39
N ILE A 198 18.86 -18.60 3.13
CA ILE A 198 19.65 -17.54 2.48
C ILE A 198 18.87 -16.22 2.47
N LEU A 199 17.61 -16.24 2.06
CA LEU A 199 16.77 -15.04 1.99
C LEU A 199 16.56 -14.43 3.37
N LYS A 200 16.40 -15.25 4.42
CA LYS A 200 16.27 -14.78 5.80
C LYS A 200 17.58 -14.21 6.34
N ASP A 201 18.71 -14.84 6.07
CA ASP A 201 20.03 -14.38 6.53
C ASP A 201 20.41 -13.05 5.86
N LEU A 202 19.93 -12.82 4.63
CA LEU A 202 20.00 -11.51 3.95
C LEU A 202 18.94 -10.51 4.40
N GLY A 203 18.00 -10.93 5.25
CA GLY A 203 16.89 -10.09 5.73
C GLY A 203 15.81 -9.80 4.69
N LEU A 204 15.76 -10.54 3.58
CA LEU A 204 14.83 -10.29 2.48
C LEU A 204 13.40 -10.78 2.78
N LEU A 205 13.24 -11.74 3.69
CA LEU A 205 11.93 -12.26 4.11
C LEU A 205 11.93 -12.71 5.58
N PHE A 206 10.73 -12.93 6.10
CA PHE A 206 10.46 -13.56 7.39
C PHE A 206 9.72 -14.88 7.17
N PHE A 207 9.99 -15.89 8.00
CA PHE A 207 9.35 -17.20 7.86
C PHE A 207 8.56 -17.62 9.11
N SER A 208 7.27 -17.88 8.93
CA SER A 208 6.42 -18.47 9.98
C SER A 208 6.41 -19.98 9.87
N LYS A 209 7.20 -20.65 10.72
CA LYS A 209 7.17 -22.12 10.85
C LYS A 209 5.79 -22.67 11.22
N ARG A 210 4.99 -21.92 11.99
CA ARG A 210 3.66 -22.34 12.42
C ARG A 210 2.67 -22.38 11.25
N LYS A 211 2.72 -21.38 10.37
CA LYS A 211 1.81 -21.28 9.22
C LYS A 211 2.41 -21.85 7.94
N GLN A 212 3.70 -22.15 7.92
CA GLN A 212 4.46 -22.48 6.72
C GLN A 212 4.33 -21.39 5.65
N GLU A 213 4.45 -20.13 6.07
CA GLU A 213 4.31 -18.94 5.24
C GLU A 213 5.58 -18.09 5.26
N VAL A 214 5.95 -17.55 4.09
CA VAL A 214 6.95 -16.51 3.93
C VAL A 214 6.25 -15.14 3.84
N TYR A 215 6.83 -14.15 4.51
CA TYR A 215 6.38 -12.76 4.47
C TYR A 215 7.51 -11.87 3.98
N ILE A 216 7.23 -11.08 2.94
CA ILE A 216 8.20 -10.18 2.32
C ILE A 216 7.72 -8.75 2.55
N PRO A 217 8.45 -7.96 3.35
CA PRO A 217 8.05 -6.58 3.63
C PRO A 217 8.01 -5.72 2.37
N GLU A 218 6.98 -4.89 2.23
CA GLU A 218 6.87 -3.94 1.11
C GLU A 218 8.06 -2.98 1.02
N GLU A 219 8.63 -2.58 2.16
CA GLU A 219 9.84 -1.78 2.23
C GLU A 219 10.99 -2.44 1.45
N ILE A 220 11.14 -3.75 1.61
CA ILE A 220 12.17 -4.55 0.96
C ILE A 220 11.83 -4.75 -0.51
N VAL A 221 10.58 -5.06 -0.85
CA VAL A 221 10.11 -5.16 -2.24
C VAL A 221 10.48 -3.91 -3.04
N ARG A 222 10.22 -2.71 -2.47
CA ARG A 222 10.56 -1.45 -3.15
C ARG A 222 12.06 -1.25 -3.34
N ILE A 223 12.88 -1.68 -2.38
CA ILE A 223 14.35 -1.62 -2.48
C ILE A 223 14.81 -2.55 -3.61
N LEU A 224 14.40 -3.81 -3.56
CA LEU A 224 14.72 -4.84 -4.56
C LEU A 224 14.29 -4.44 -5.96
N ARG A 225 13.06 -3.93 -6.11
CA ARG A 225 12.51 -3.47 -7.39
C ARG A 225 13.40 -2.39 -8.02
N LYS A 226 13.81 -1.39 -7.24
CA LYS A 226 14.73 -0.34 -7.71
C LYS A 226 16.11 -0.88 -8.06
N MET A 227 16.64 -1.83 -7.27
CA MET A 227 17.93 -2.48 -7.56
C MET A 227 17.90 -3.23 -8.89
N LYS A 228 16.75 -3.83 -9.23
CA LYS A 228 16.48 -4.47 -10.51
C LYS A 228 16.13 -3.49 -11.64
N GLY A 229 16.23 -2.17 -11.45
CA GLY A 229 15.96 -1.18 -12.51
C GLY A 229 14.47 -0.93 -12.80
N TYR A 230 13.57 -1.49 -12.00
CA TYR A 230 12.14 -1.20 -12.09
C TYR A 230 11.78 0.03 -11.26
N GLU A 231 11.15 1.01 -11.91
CA GLU A 231 10.92 2.33 -11.31
C GLU A 231 9.56 2.43 -10.61
N VAL A 232 8.61 1.56 -10.96
CA VAL A 232 7.24 1.49 -10.42
C VAL A 232 6.77 0.03 -10.35
N ALA A 233 5.77 -0.25 -9.52
CA ALA A 233 5.11 -1.57 -9.48
C ALA A 233 4.41 -1.94 -10.80
N ASN A 234 4.26 -3.23 -11.06
CA ASN A 234 3.69 -3.75 -12.32
C ASN A 234 2.26 -3.26 -12.54
N LYS A 235 1.42 -3.22 -11.50
CA LYS A 235 0.06 -2.65 -11.53
C LYS A 235 0.02 -1.19 -11.98
N HIS A 236 1.03 -0.40 -11.62
CA HIS A 236 1.15 0.99 -12.04
C HIS A 236 1.63 1.11 -13.49
N PHE A 237 2.58 0.27 -13.90
CA PHE A 237 3.01 0.23 -15.30
C PHE A 237 1.88 -0.26 -16.22
N ARG A 238 1.11 -1.27 -15.79
CA ARG A 238 -0.10 -1.76 -16.46
C ARG A 238 -1.11 -0.65 -16.73
N ARG A 239 -1.37 0.21 -15.74
CA ARG A 239 -2.24 1.39 -15.92
C ARG A 239 -1.76 2.28 -17.06
N VAL A 240 -0.46 2.56 -17.13
CA VAL A 240 0.11 3.36 -18.21
C VAL A 240 -0.05 2.68 -19.56
N LEU A 241 0.27 1.38 -19.65
CA LEU A 241 0.15 0.60 -20.88
C LEU A 241 -1.30 0.53 -21.39
N LYS A 242 -2.29 0.40 -20.50
CA LYS A 242 -3.72 0.38 -20.88
C LYS A 242 -4.17 1.66 -21.59
N GLU A 243 -3.54 2.81 -21.31
CA GLU A 243 -3.86 4.10 -21.93
C GLU A 243 -3.15 4.33 -23.30
N LEU A 244 -2.23 3.45 -23.69
CA LEU A 244 -1.52 3.56 -24.97
C LEU A 244 -2.36 3.06 -26.14
N LYS A 245 -2.16 3.62 -27.33
CA LYS A 245 -2.85 3.17 -28.56
C LYS A 245 -2.34 1.78 -28.99
N ASP A 246 -3.15 1.00 -29.70
CA ASP A 246 -2.75 -0.33 -30.20
C ASP A 246 -1.47 -0.28 -31.04
N GLY A 247 -1.31 0.76 -31.88
CA GLY A 247 -0.08 0.95 -32.66
C GLY A 247 1.17 1.17 -31.80
N GLN A 248 1.03 1.75 -30.60
CA GLN A 248 2.15 1.93 -29.67
C GLN A 248 2.50 0.61 -28.96
N ILE A 249 1.49 -0.15 -28.53
CA ILE A 249 1.69 -1.49 -27.96
C ILE A 249 2.34 -2.42 -28.99
N ALA A 250 1.87 -2.42 -30.23
CA ALA A 250 2.44 -3.22 -31.31
C ALA A 250 3.89 -2.82 -31.62
N LEU A 251 4.24 -1.54 -31.49
CA LEU A 251 5.61 -1.07 -31.65
C LEU A 251 6.53 -1.60 -30.55
N ILE A 252 6.10 -1.57 -29.29
CA ILE A 252 6.84 -2.18 -28.18
C ILE A 252 7.03 -3.67 -28.45
N CYS A 253 5.96 -4.38 -28.82
CA CYS A 253 6.02 -5.83 -29.08
C CYS A 253 7.02 -6.16 -30.20
N ARG A 254 7.02 -5.37 -31.29
CA ARG A 254 7.97 -5.54 -32.39
C ARG A 254 9.43 -5.32 -31.95
N LYS A 255 9.68 -4.31 -31.12
CA LYS A 255 11.04 -3.98 -30.65
C LYS A 255 11.62 -5.03 -29.71
N HIS A 256 10.77 -5.67 -28.91
CA HIS A 256 11.18 -6.61 -27.86
C HIS A 256 10.79 -8.07 -28.16
N ASN A 257 10.58 -8.40 -29.44
CA ASN A 257 10.25 -9.75 -29.91
C ASN A 257 9.09 -10.44 -29.15
N ILE A 258 8.04 -9.69 -28.85
CA ILE A 258 6.82 -10.21 -28.24
C ILE A 258 5.86 -10.61 -29.36
N ASP A 259 5.22 -11.77 -29.22
CA ASP A 259 4.27 -12.27 -30.20
C ASP A 259 3.15 -11.24 -30.49
N ARG A 260 3.03 -10.90 -31.77
CA ARG A 260 2.09 -9.90 -32.27
C ARG A 260 0.70 -10.49 -32.52
N GLY A 261 0.54 -11.82 -32.52
CA GLY A 261 -0.74 -12.52 -32.60
C GLY A 261 -1.57 -12.44 -31.31
N LEU A 262 -0.92 -12.18 -30.18
CA LEU A 262 -1.54 -12.06 -28.86
C LEU A 262 -2.63 -10.98 -28.80
N SER A 263 -3.62 -11.21 -27.95
CA SER A 263 -4.62 -10.20 -27.60
C SER A 263 -3.96 -8.98 -26.95
N ARG A 264 -4.67 -7.84 -26.91
CA ARG A 264 -4.15 -6.62 -26.27
C ARG A 264 -3.79 -6.86 -24.79
N TYR A 265 -4.60 -7.64 -24.08
CA TYR A 265 -4.35 -7.96 -22.67
C TYR A 265 -3.08 -8.80 -22.50
N GLU A 266 -2.92 -9.86 -23.30
CA GLU A 266 -1.74 -10.72 -23.29
C GLU A 266 -0.47 -9.97 -23.69
N LYS A 267 -0.54 -9.05 -24.68
CA LYS A 267 0.58 -8.17 -25.04
C LYS A 267 1.04 -7.32 -23.87
N ILE A 268 0.11 -6.69 -23.14
CA ILE A 268 0.44 -5.87 -21.96
C ILE A 268 1.07 -6.74 -20.87
N LYS A 269 0.54 -7.94 -20.64
CA LYS A 269 1.11 -8.92 -19.70
C LYS A 269 2.54 -9.29 -20.10
N ALA A 270 2.77 -9.67 -21.35
CA ALA A 270 4.09 -10.01 -21.87
C ALA A 270 5.09 -8.83 -21.80
N ILE A 271 4.65 -7.60 -22.05
CA ILE A 271 5.49 -6.39 -21.90
C ILE A 271 6.00 -6.23 -20.46
N ILE A 272 5.13 -6.47 -19.49
CA ILE A 272 5.47 -6.38 -18.06
C ILE A 272 6.38 -7.55 -17.65
N GLU A 273 6.06 -8.77 -18.10
CA GLU A 273 6.86 -9.96 -17.82
C GLU A 273 8.27 -9.88 -18.42
N LYS A 274 8.44 -9.25 -19.59
CA LYS A 274 9.75 -8.99 -20.22
C LYS A 274 10.63 -8.00 -19.46
N GLY A 275 10.10 -7.41 -18.39
CA GLY A 275 10.88 -6.57 -17.50
C GLY A 275 11.17 -5.16 -18.04
N LEU A 276 10.35 -4.64 -18.96
CA LEU A 276 10.61 -3.34 -19.59
C LEU A 276 10.39 -2.18 -18.60
N SER A 277 11.33 -1.22 -18.59
CA SER A 277 11.19 -0.04 -17.73
C SER A 277 10.14 0.95 -18.28
N ILE A 278 9.39 1.57 -17.36
CA ILE A 278 8.42 2.60 -17.71
C ILE A 278 9.11 3.79 -18.39
N ARG A 279 10.32 4.17 -17.95
CA ARG A 279 11.10 5.24 -18.58
C ARG A 279 11.49 4.92 -20.01
N ASN A 280 12.07 3.76 -20.29
CA ASN A 280 12.50 3.42 -21.65
C ASN A 280 11.29 3.29 -22.57
N THR A 281 10.20 2.71 -22.05
CA THR A 281 8.92 2.60 -22.76
C THR A 281 8.39 3.98 -23.16
N LEU A 282 8.32 4.93 -22.22
CA LEU A 282 7.78 6.26 -22.45
C LEU A 282 8.76 7.22 -23.15
N THR A 283 10.06 6.91 -23.19
CA THR A 283 11.06 7.75 -23.87
C THR A 283 11.20 7.37 -25.34
N ASN A 284 11.29 6.07 -25.61
CA ASN A 284 11.64 5.51 -26.92
C ASN A 284 10.76 4.34 -27.37
N GLY A 285 10.21 3.54 -26.44
CA GLY A 285 9.45 2.34 -26.78
C GLY A 285 8.19 2.61 -27.61
N ILE A 286 7.45 3.68 -27.27
CA ILE A 286 6.15 4.01 -27.88
C ILE A 286 6.23 4.93 -29.12
N PHE A 287 7.41 5.43 -29.47
CA PHE A 287 7.60 6.39 -30.56
C PHE A 287 8.32 5.75 -31.74
N LYS A 288 7.90 6.14 -32.96
CA LYS A 288 8.64 5.84 -34.18
C LYS A 288 9.99 6.58 -34.18
N GLU A 289 10.88 6.16 -35.06
CA GLU A 289 12.16 6.85 -35.28
C GLU A 289 11.91 8.31 -35.72
N ASN A 290 12.80 9.22 -35.30
CA ASN A 290 12.79 10.65 -35.65
C ASN A 290 11.62 11.51 -35.11
N VAL A 291 10.82 11.01 -34.16
CA VAL A 291 9.84 11.86 -33.46
C VAL A 291 10.56 12.92 -32.62
N ASN A 292 10.23 14.19 -32.84
CA ASN A 292 10.88 15.30 -32.15
C ASN A 292 10.54 15.32 -30.64
N VAL A 293 11.43 15.93 -29.85
CA VAL A 293 11.30 15.95 -28.37
C VAL A 293 10.05 16.71 -27.91
N THR A 294 9.60 17.72 -28.66
CA THR A 294 8.41 18.54 -28.30
C THR A 294 7.14 17.71 -28.37
N GLU A 295 6.93 16.96 -29.45
CA GLU A 295 5.81 16.03 -29.63
C GLU A 295 5.80 14.95 -28.55
N LYS A 296 6.98 14.41 -28.20
CA LYS A 296 7.09 13.46 -27.07
C LYS A 296 6.58 14.07 -25.76
N LYS A 297 6.98 15.32 -25.45
CA LYS A 297 6.53 16.02 -24.24
C LYS A 297 5.02 16.26 -24.23
N GLU A 298 4.46 16.68 -25.37
CA GLU A 298 3.01 16.92 -25.51
C GLU A 298 2.20 15.63 -25.33
N PHE A 299 2.70 14.51 -25.87
CA PHE A 299 2.11 13.20 -25.66
C PHE A 299 2.09 12.83 -24.17
N ILE A 300 3.22 12.97 -23.46
CA ILE A 300 3.28 12.65 -22.03
C ILE A 300 2.36 13.55 -21.20
N ASN A 301 2.27 14.85 -21.50
CA ASN A 301 1.31 15.73 -20.83
C ASN A 301 -0.13 15.26 -21.03
N THR A 302 -0.49 14.88 -22.27
CA THR A 302 -1.82 14.38 -22.61
C THR A 302 -2.13 13.07 -21.88
N LEU A 303 -1.16 12.14 -21.88
CA LEU A 303 -1.26 10.87 -21.18
C LEU A 303 -1.53 11.06 -19.68
N VAL A 304 -0.77 11.95 -19.03
CA VAL A 304 -0.91 12.23 -17.59
C VAL A 304 -2.22 12.95 -17.28
N GLU A 305 -2.50 14.06 -17.96
CA GLU A 305 -3.60 14.97 -17.60
C GLU A 305 -4.97 14.47 -18.09
N LYS A 306 -5.04 13.89 -19.30
CA LYS A 306 -6.32 13.52 -19.94
C LYS A 306 -6.64 12.04 -19.81
N ASN A 307 -5.66 11.18 -20.05
CA ASN A 307 -5.88 9.74 -20.09
C ASN A 307 -5.88 9.16 -18.66
N LEU A 308 -4.75 9.28 -17.96
CA LEU A 308 -4.60 8.82 -16.58
C LEU A 308 -5.34 9.71 -15.57
N LYS A 309 -5.64 10.96 -15.96
CA LYS A 309 -6.34 11.98 -15.16
C LYS A 309 -5.66 12.26 -13.82
N LEU A 310 -4.34 12.36 -13.86
CA LEU A 310 -3.52 12.60 -12.68
C LEU A 310 -3.26 14.10 -12.51
N SER A 311 -3.35 14.56 -11.26
CA SER A 311 -2.88 15.89 -10.89
C SER A 311 -1.49 15.75 -10.28
N LEU A 312 -0.46 15.97 -11.09
CA LEU A 312 0.92 15.96 -10.61
C LEU A 312 1.26 17.30 -9.95
N PRO A 313 2.00 17.30 -8.82
CA PRO A 313 2.40 18.54 -8.14
C PRO A 313 3.26 19.45 -9.03
N HIS A 314 4.12 18.84 -9.86
CA HIS A 314 5.03 19.53 -10.78
C HIS A 314 4.88 18.96 -12.19
N LYS A 315 4.79 19.83 -13.21
CA LYS A 315 4.63 19.39 -14.60
C LYS A 315 5.95 19.03 -15.29
N GLY A 316 7.11 19.44 -14.76
CA GLY A 316 8.43 19.25 -15.38
C GLY A 316 8.63 20.00 -16.71
N VAL A 317 9.88 20.36 -17.04
CA VAL A 317 10.21 21.13 -18.26
C VAL A 317 10.75 20.21 -19.36
N THR A 318 11.62 19.27 -18.99
CA THR A 318 12.18 18.29 -19.92
C THR A 318 11.28 17.06 -20.05
N LEU A 319 11.51 16.23 -21.08
CA LEU A 319 10.81 14.95 -21.22
C LEU A 319 11.14 14.03 -20.03
N LYS A 320 12.41 14.05 -19.59
CA LYS A 320 12.89 13.30 -18.44
C LYS A 320 12.15 13.71 -17.17
N ASP A 321 12.06 15.01 -16.89
CA ASP A 321 11.36 15.52 -15.69
C ASP A 321 9.89 15.09 -15.67
N LYS A 322 9.22 15.09 -16.83
CA LYS A 322 7.82 14.68 -16.94
C LYS A 322 7.61 13.22 -16.56
N ILE A 323 8.49 12.35 -17.07
CA ILE A 323 8.47 10.92 -16.76
C ILE A 323 8.84 10.70 -15.28
N ASP A 324 9.85 11.42 -14.77
CA ASP A 324 10.26 11.37 -13.36
C ASP A 324 9.12 11.75 -12.41
N ASN A 325 8.38 12.81 -12.71
CA ASN A 325 7.24 13.22 -11.90
C ASN A 325 6.12 12.16 -11.88
N LEU A 326 5.88 11.47 -13.00
CA LEU A 326 4.93 10.36 -13.06
C LEU A 326 5.40 9.16 -12.22
N ILE A 327 6.69 8.81 -12.30
CA ILE A 327 7.30 7.74 -11.51
C ILE A 327 7.24 8.08 -10.01
N LEU A 328 7.57 9.31 -9.63
CA LEU A 328 7.52 9.78 -8.24
C LEU A 328 6.09 9.72 -7.69
N TYR A 329 5.11 10.10 -8.49
CA TYR A 329 3.69 10.01 -8.12
C TYR A 329 3.26 8.58 -7.82
N TYR A 330 3.56 7.61 -8.69
CA TYR A 330 3.20 6.21 -8.44
C TYR A 330 3.95 5.61 -7.25
N ASN A 331 5.23 5.95 -7.07
CA ASN A 331 5.99 5.53 -5.88
C ASN A 331 5.43 6.11 -4.58
N ALA A 332 4.87 7.33 -4.61
CA ALA A 332 4.19 7.91 -3.46
C ALA A 332 2.88 7.16 -3.15
N ILE A 333 2.06 6.89 -4.17
CA ILE A 333 0.80 6.13 -4.03
C ILE A 333 1.01 4.73 -3.49
N GLU A 334 2.08 4.06 -3.91
CA GLU A 334 2.38 2.70 -3.44
C GLU A 334 2.76 2.67 -1.96
N LYS A 335 3.43 3.74 -1.46
CA LYS A 335 3.79 3.87 -0.04
C LYS A 335 2.60 4.26 0.82
N ASP A 336 1.66 4.98 0.23
CA ASP A 336 0.49 5.51 0.89
C ASP A 336 -0.46 4.37 1.32
N ASP A 337 -0.86 4.35 2.58
CA ASP A 337 -1.82 3.37 3.09
C ASP A 337 -3.27 3.79 2.81
N LYS A 338 -3.44 5.01 2.30
CA LYS A 338 -4.75 5.57 2.00
C LYS A 338 -5.34 4.91 0.77
N ILE A 339 -6.63 4.60 0.88
CA ILE A 339 -7.48 4.10 -0.19
C ILE A 339 -8.52 5.15 -0.57
N GLU A 340 -8.89 5.20 -1.85
CA GLU A 340 -9.77 6.24 -2.39
C GLU A 340 -11.23 6.16 -1.84
N ILE A 341 -11.59 5.03 -1.24
CA ILE A 341 -12.87 4.72 -0.61
C ILE A 341 -12.62 4.09 0.76
N SER A 342 -13.60 4.12 1.66
CA SER A 342 -13.52 3.48 2.98
C SER A 342 -13.37 1.95 2.89
N ASN A 343 -12.92 1.31 3.96
CA ASN A 343 -12.82 -0.16 4.06
C ASN A 343 -14.18 -0.84 3.80
N GLU A 344 -15.25 -0.33 4.43
CA GLU A 344 -16.63 -0.79 4.18
C GLU A 344 -17.05 -0.60 2.71
N GLY A 345 -16.53 0.44 2.05
CA GLY A 345 -16.80 0.72 0.64
C GLY A 345 -16.08 -0.26 -0.27
N TYR A 346 -14.84 -0.61 0.06
CA TYR A 346 -14.06 -1.62 -0.64
C TYR A 346 -14.67 -3.01 -0.48
N GLU A 347 -15.02 -3.41 0.75
CA GLU A 347 -15.69 -4.68 1.02
C GLU A 347 -16.99 -4.80 0.21
N LYS A 348 -17.82 -3.75 0.20
CA LYS A 348 -19.05 -3.73 -0.60
C LYS A 348 -18.76 -3.83 -2.11
N LEU A 349 -17.76 -3.10 -2.59
CA LEU A 349 -17.34 -3.14 -3.99
C LEU A 349 -16.93 -4.56 -4.40
N LEU A 350 -16.12 -5.26 -3.59
CA LEU A 350 -15.68 -6.62 -3.88
C LEU A 350 -16.84 -7.62 -3.91
N LYS A 351 -17.78 -7.51 -2.97
CA LYS A 351 -19.01 -8.34 -2.95
C LYS A 351 -19.85 -8.12 -4.21
N ASP A 352 -20.02 -6.86 -4.62
CA ASP A 352 -20.77 -6.52 -5.82
C ASP A 352 -20.05 -6.97 -7.10
N ILE A 353 -18.73 -6.82 -7.16
CA ILE A 353 -17.89 -7.31 -8.27
C ILE A 353 -18.05 -8.81 -8.40
N HIS A 354 -17.89 -9.57 -7.31
CA HIS A 354 -18.02 -11.02 -7.34
C HIS A 354 -19.39 -11.47 -7.84
N ARG A 355 -20.47 -10.79 -7.40
CA ARG A 355 -21.84 -11.11 -7.79
C ARG A 355 -22.12 -10.83 -9.28
N LEU A 356 -21.57 -9.75 -9.84
CA LEU A 356 -21.89 -9.28 -11.19
C LEU A 356 -20.84 -9.67 -12.24
N ILE A 357 -19.65 -10.03 -11.81
CA ILE A 357 -18.51 -10.42 -12.65
C ILE A 357 -17.90 -11.69 -12.01
N PRO A 358 -18.47 -12.87 -12.27
CA PRO A 358 -18.06 -14.12 -11.61
C PRO A 358 -16.56 -14.43 -11.78
N ASP A 359 -16.01 -14.18 -12.96
CA ASP A 359 -14.61 -14.45 -13.30
C ASP A 359 -13.62 -13.46 -12.66
N ALA A 360 -14.11 -12.43 -11.95
CA ALA A 360 -13.25 -11.43 -11.32
C ALA A 360 -12.31 -12.03 -10.27
N ASN A 361 -12.76 -13.06 -9.52
CA ASN A 361 -11.93 -13.70 -8.52
C ASN A 361 -10.72 -14.39 -9.18
N GLU A 362 -10.96 -15.15 -10.26
CA GLU A 362 -9.90 -15.83 -11.01
C GLU A 362 -8.97 -14.82 -11.69
N ALA A 363 -9.52 -13.77 -12.32
CA ALA A 363 -8.71 -12.73 -12.96
C ALA A 363 -7.75 -12.02 -11.99
N VAL A 364 -8.21 -11.69 -10.78
CA VAL A 364 -7.37 -11.06 -9.74
C VAL A 364 -6.37 -12.06 -9.18
N LYS A 365 -6.78 -13.31 -8.99
CA LYS A 365 -5.93 -14.40 -8.49
C LYS A 365 -4.76 -14.69 -9.43
N ASP A 366 -5.04 -14.85 -10.72
CA ASP A 366 -4.05 -15.22 -11.73
C ASP A 366 -3.07 -14.08 -12.03
N GLU A 367 -3.56 -12.84 -12.01
CA GLU A 367 -2.74 -11.67 -12.27
C GLU A 367 -1.75 -11.39 -11.13
N PHE A 368 -2.18 -11.54 -9.87
CA PHE A 368 -1.36 -11.25 -8.70
C PHE A 368 -0.75 -12.52 -8.06
N GLU A 369 -0.90 -13.67 -8.70
CA GLU A 369 -0.36 -14.96 -8.23
C GLU A 369 -0.78 -15.30 -6.77
N ILE A 370 -1.99 -14.89 -6.35
CA ILE A 370 -2.47 -15.07 -4.97
C ILE A 370 -3.00 -16.49 -4.76
N GLN A 371 -2.54 -17.14 -3.70
CA GLN A 371 -3.04 -18.46 -3.29
C GLN A 371 -4.41 -18.38 -2.57
N GLY A 372 -5.24 -19.43 -2.74
CA GLY A 372 -6.57 -19.55 -2.12
C GLY A 372 -7.70 -19.71 -3.14
N GLU A 373 -8.87 -20.17 -2.67
CA GLU A 373 -10.05 -20.32 -3.55
C GLU A 373 -10.75 -18.98 -3.78
N PHE A 374 -11.02 -18.25 -2.71
CA PHE A 374 -11.67 -16.93 -2.76
C PHE A 374 -10.77 -15.86 -2.18
N ILE A 375 -10.37 -14.90 -3.01
CA ILE A 375 -9.36 -13.88 -2.69
C ILE A 375 -9.91 -12.45 -2.76
N LEU A 376 -11.18 -12.27 -3.14
CA LEU A 376 -11.88 -10.97 -3.13
C LEU A 376 -12.27 -10.56 -1.70
N ASP A 377 -11.28 -10.45 -0.84
CA ASP A 377 -11.37 -9.97 0.54
C ASP A 377 -10.52 -8.70 0.70
N PHE A 378 -11.09 -7.65 1.27
CA PHE A 378 -10.42 -6.35 1.28
C PHE A 378 -9.21 -6.33 2.22
N GLU A 379 -9.26 -7.02 3.37
CA GLU A 379 -8.13 -7.07 4.32
C GLU A 379 -6.95 -7.81 3.69
N LEU A 380 -7.23 -8.95 3.06
CA LEU A 380 -6.26 -9.74 2.32
C LEU A 380 -5.62 -8.92 1.18
N LEU A 381 -6.43 -8.28 0.33
CA LEU A 381 -5.91 -7.51 -0.81
C LEU A 381 -5.09 -6.30 -0.35
N LEU A 382 -5.50 -5.60 0.72
CA LEU A 382 -4.71 -4.51 1.30
C LEU A 382 -3.40 -5.03 1.89
N ASP A 383 -3.38 -6.24 2.45
CA ASP A 383 -2.15 -6.89 2.89
C ASP A 383 -1.18 -7.19 1.74
N TYR A 384 -1.66 -7.32 0.51
CA TYR A 384 -0.86 -7.37 -0.71
C TYR A 384 -0.60 -6.00 -1.35
N ASN A 385 -1.03 -4.91 -0.70
CA ASN A 385 -1.03 -3.55 -1.24
C ASN A 385 -1.84 -3.43 -2.56
N ILE A 386 -2.94 -4.18 -2.67
CA ILE A 386 -3.86 -4.16 -3.82
C ILE A 386 -5.08 -3.33 -3.43
N LYS A 387 -5.16 -2.13 -4.01
CA LYS A 387 -6.20 -1.13 -3.75
C LYS A 387 -7.41 -1.37 -4.67
N PRO A 388 -8.58 -0.77 -4.36
CA PRO A 388 -9.80 -0.92 -5.17
C PRO A 388 -9.60 -0.67 -6.67
N ARG A 389 -8.81 0.35 -7.00
CA ARG A 389 -8.49 0.69 -8.39
C ARG A 389 -7.66 -0.39 -9.08
N ASP A 390 -6.73 -1.03 -8.36
CA ASP A 390 -5.90 -2.12 -8.92
C ASP A 390 -6.78 -3.28 -9.37
N VAL A 391 -7.81 -3.65 -8.58
CA VAL A 391 -8.80 -4.68 -8.95
C VAL A 391 -9.60 -4.27 -10.18
N LEU A 392 -10.16 -3.05 -10.19
CA LEU A 392 -10.95 -2.55 -11.32
C LEU A 392 -10.13 -2.48 -12.62
N ASP A 393 -8.83 -2.20 -12.52
CA ASP A 393 -7.93 -2.14 -13.68
C ASP A 393 -7.63 -3.52 -14.28
N LEU A 394 -8.01 -4.63 -13.65
CA LEU A 394 -7.90 -5.97 -14.24
C LEU A 394 -9.13 -6.37 -15.04
N LEU A 395 -10.28 -5.79 -14.72
CA LEU A 395 -11.55 -6.18 -15.29
C LEU A 395 -11.70 -5.67 -16.74
N GLN A 396 -12.37 -6.48 -17.56
CA GLN A 396 -12.68 -6.11 -18.93
C GLN A 396 -13.65 -4.92 -18.98
N LYS A 397 -13.45 -4.04 -19.96
CA LYS A 397 -14.24 -2.82 -20.11
C LYS A 397 -15.74 -3.13 -20.25
N ASP A 398 -16.10 -4.16 -20.99
CA ASP A 398 -17.50 -4.52 -21.23
C ASP A 398 -18.18 -5.01 -19.93
N SER A 399 -17.48 -5.81 -19.13
CA SER A 399 -17.93 -6.23 -17.80
C SER A 399 -18.13 -5.03 -16.86
N LEU A 400 -17.22 -4.04 -16.89
CA LEU A 400 -17.37 -2.80 -16.11
C LEU A 400 -18.57 -1.95 -16.58
N VAL A 401 -18.88 -1.93 -17.87
CA VAL A 401 -20.08 -1.25 -18.39
C VAL A 401 -21.36 -1.91 -17.87
N ILE A 402 -21.41 -3.25 -17.89
CA ILE A 402 -22.53 -4.03 -17.35
C ILE A 402 -22.67 -3.76 -15.85
N PHE A 403 -21.56 -3.86 -15.11
CA PHE A 403 -21.51 -3.56 -13.67
C PHE A 403 -22.07 -2.17 -13.36
N CYS A 404 -21.65 -1.14 -14.09
CA CYS A 404 -22.16 0.21 -13.91
C CYS A 404 -23.67 0.30 -14.15
N LYS A 405 -24.21 -0.37 -15.18
CA LYS A 405 -25.66 -0.35 -15.47
C LYS A 405 -26.47 -1.00 -14.34
N GLU A 406 -26.07 -2.18 -13.89
CA GLU A 406 -26.73 -2.92 -12.81
C GLU A 406 -26.69 -2.16 -11.48
N GLN A 407 -25.55 -1.54 -11.16
CA GLN A 407 -25.37 -0.73 -9.94
C GLN A 407 -25.92 0.70 -10.07
N LYS A 408 -26.53 1.05 -11.21
CA LYS A 408 -27.04 2.41 -11.51
C LYS A 408 -25.97 3.50 -11.39
N ILE A 409 -24.73 3.16 -11.75
CA ILE A 409 -23.57 4.04 -11.81
C ILE A 409 -23.46 4.60 -13.23
N LYS A 410 -22.94 5.83 -13.36
CA LYS A 410 -22.69 6.45 -14.65
C LYS A 410 -21.76 5.58 -15.51
N SER A 411 -22.25 5.14 -16.67
CA SER A 411 -21.51 4.30 -17.64
C SER A 411 -20.78 5.10 -18.73
N ILE A 412 -20.84 6.43 -18.67
CA ILE A 412 -20.16 7.34 -19.61
C ILE A 412 -18.91 7.94 -18.95
N GLY A 413 -17.79 7.94 -19.67
CA GLY A 413 -16.52 8.52 -19.22
C GLY A 413 -15.58 7.48 -18.61
N ASN A 414 -14.90 7.85 -17.51
CA ASN A 414 -13.98 6.95 -16.82
C ASN A 414 -14.79 6.06 -15.85
N LEU A 415 -15.01 4.80 -16.25
CA LEU A 415 -15.80 3.82 -15.49
C LEU A 415 -15.21 3.57 -14.11
N THR A 416 -13.89 3.35 -14.03
CA THR A 416 -13.16 3.11 -12.78
C THR A 416 -13.43 4.22 -11.77
N ASN A 417 -13.24 5.49 -12.16
CA ASN A 417 -13.50 6.62 -11.28
C ASN A 417 -14.99 6.74 -10.91
N ASN A 418 -15.91 6.50 -11.86
CA ASN A 418 -17.35 6.55 -11.57
C ASN A 418 -17.73 5.49 -10.53
N ILE A 419 -17.14 4.29 -10.61
CA ILE A 419 -17.34 3.21 -9.64
C ILE A 419 -16.76 3.62 -8.28
N LEU A 420 -15.50 4.05 -8.22
CA LEU A 420 -14.87 4.45 -6.96
C LEU A 420 -15.64 5.59 -6.26
N VAL A 421 -16.14 6.58 -7.01
CA VAL A 421 -16.99 7.64 -6.46
C VAL A 421 -18.32 7.09 -5.92
N ALA A 422 -18.94 6.12 -6.61
CA ALA A 422 -20.21 5.54 -6.18
C ALA A 422 -20.08 4.69 -4.89
N TYR A 423 -18.93 4.06 -4.69
CA TYR A 423 -18.61 3.28 -3.48
C TYR A 423 -17.95 4.09 -2.37
N ARG A 424 -17.80 5.40 -2.59
CA ARG A 424 -17.24 6.31 -1.59
C ARG A 424 -18.28 6.61 -0.52
N ASP A 425 -18.31 5.81 0.55
CA ASP A 425 -19.10 6.15 1.73
C ASP A 425 -18.43 7.30 2.49
N THR A 426 -18.85 8.53 2.19
CA THR A 426 -18.36 9.72 2.88
C THR A 426 -18.54 9.65 4.40
N LYS A 427 -19.58 9.01 4.92
CA LYS A 427 -19.80 8.90 6.37
C LYS A 427 -18.78 7.96 7.01
N SER A 428 -18.57 6.80 6.40
CA SER A 428 -17.56 5.85 6.90
C SER A 428 -16.14 6.39 6.71
N LEU A 429 -15.88 7.11 5.61
CA LEU A 429 -14.61 7.82 5.42
C LEU A 429 -14.37 8.90 6.50
N TYR A 430 -15.40 9.63 6.92
CA TYR A 430 -15.26 10.59 8.03
C TYR A 430 -15.03 9.88 9.38
N LEU A 431 -15.62 8.70 9.60
CA LEU A 431 -15.38 7.90 10.81
C LEU A 431 -13.93 7.38 10.83
N GLU A 432 -13.43 6.82 9.74
CA GLU A 432 -12.04 6.35 9.63
C GLU A 432 -11.02 7.48 9.85
N ASN A 433 -11.39 8.72 9.51
CA ASN A 433 -10.57 9.91 9.66
C ASN A 433 -10.93 10.77 10.88
N TYR A 434 -11.71 10.23 11.83
CA TYR A 434 -12.28 10.99 12.94
C TYR A 434 -11.22 11.72 13.79
N ALA A 435 -10.07 11.07 14.02
CA ALA A 435 -8.94 11.68 14.73
C ALA A 435 -8.38 12.91 13.97
N LEU A 436 -8.22 12.84 12.66
CA LEU A 436 -7.74 13.96 11.85
C LEU A 436 -8.75 15.11 11.82
N ILE A 437 -10.05 14.80 11.78
CA ILE A 437 -11.13 15.79 11.91
C ILE A 437 -11.02 16.51 13.26
N SER A 438 -10.82 15.76 14.35
CA SER A 438 -10.72 16.32 15.71
C SER A 438 -9.52 17.27 15.88
N ASN A 439 -8.38 16.92 15.28
CA ASN A 439 -7.14 17.70 15.30
C ASN A 439 -7.13 18.88 14.30
N ARG A 440 -8.22 19.06 13.54
CA ARG A 440 -8.29 20.00 12.42
C ARG A 440 -7.13 19.84 11.42
N ASP A 441 -6.68 18.62 11.20
CA ASP A 441 -5.59 18.32 10.27
C ASP A 441 -6.09 18.36 8.82
N TYR A 442 -6.18 19.58 8.30
CA TYR A 442 -6.65 19.84 6.95
C TYR A 442 -5.80 19.12 5.89
N TYR A 443 -4.48 19.03 6.10
CA TYR A 443 -3.57 18.38 5.16
C TYR A 443 -3.78 16.86 5.16
N GLY A 444 -3.79 16.24 6.34
CA GLY A 444 -4.05 14.80 6.49
C GLY A 444 -5.41 14.40 5.91
N LEU A 445 -6.44 15.22 6.10
CA LEU A 445 -7.77 15.01 5.51
C LEU A 445 -7.76 15.08 3.99
N ARG A 446 -7.11 16.09 3.39
CA ARG A 446 -7.02 16.20 1.93
C ARG A 446 -6.30 15.02 1.30
N GLU A 447 -5.23 14.56 1.94
CA GLU A 447 -4.52 13.37 1.51
C GLU A 447 -5.39 12.11 1.60
N ASN A 448 -6.28 12.02 2.61
CA ASN A 448 -7.31 10.98 2.72
C ASN A 448 -8.51 11.20 1.76
N GLY A 449 -8.32 12.06 0.75
CA GLY A 449 -9.32 12.43 -0.23
C GLY A 449 -10.42 13.37 0.29
N ILE A 450 -10.46 13.69 1.59
CA ILE A 450 -11.51 14.52 2.19
C ILE A 450 -11.20 16.01 1.91
N ASN A 451 -11.92 16.60 0.97
CA ASN A 451 -11.79 18.01 0.63
C ASN A 451 -12.92 18.82 1.30
N ILE A 452 -12.66 19.33 2.50
CA ILE A 452 -13.59 20.13 3.31
C ILE A 452 -12.95 21.46 3.71
N LYS A 453 -13.70 22.55 3.83
CA LYS A 453 -13.13 23.83 4.29
C LYS A 453 -12.73 23.74 5.76
N GLU A 454 -11.64 24.40 6.14
CA GLU A 454 -11.15 24.40 7.53
C GLU A 454 -12.17 24.99 8.53
N SER A 455 -13.01 25.92 8.07
CA SER A 455 -14.13 26.49 8.84
C SER A 455 -15.24 25.48 9.14
N GLU A 456 -15.37 24.42 8.34
CA GLU A 456 -16.44 23.42 8.45
C GLU A 456 -16.02 22.21 9.32
N LEU A 457 -14.76 22.14 9.76
CA LEU A 457 -14.22 20.99 10.50
C LEU A 457 -14.88 20.79 11.88
N GLY A 458 -15.21 21.88 12.59
CA GLY A 458 -15.93 21.78 13.87
C GLY A 458 -17.29 21.13 13.70
N VAL A 459 -18.07 21.62 12.73
CA VAL A 459 -19.40 21.08 12.40
C VAL A 459 -19.30 19.63 11.90
N LEU A 460 -18.26 19.29 11.13
CA LEU A 460 -18.02 17.92 10.70
C LEU A 460 -17.69 17.01 11.90
N PHE A 461 -16.91 17.49 12.86
CA PHE A 461 -16.59 16.75 14.08
C PHE A 461 -17.86 16.47 14.88
N GLU A 462 -18.68 17.48 15.16
CA GLU A 462 -19.99 17.32 15.84
C GLU A 462 -20.87 16.28 15.14
N LYS A 463 -21.00 16.39 13.80
CA LYS A 463 -21.82 15.47 13.00
C LYS A 463 -21.29 14.03 13.04
N THR A 464 -19.97 13.86 13.01
CA THR A 464 -19.34 12.54 13.07
C THR A 464 -19.45 11.94 14.48
N THR A 465 -19.23 12.73 15.53
CA THR A 465 -19.44 12.33 16.94
C THR A 465 -20.88 11.87 17.17
N LYS A 466 -21.85 12.62 16.64
CA LYS A 466 -23.26 12.24 16.68
C LYS A 466 -23.49 10.88 16.02
N ALA A 467 -22.95 10.67 14.82
CA ALA A 467 -23.09 9.41 14.10
C ALA A 467 -22.50 8.23 14.90
N ILE A 468 -21.40 8.44 15.65
CA ILE A 468 -20.85 7.42 16.55
C ILE A 468 -21.86 7.07 17.65
N PHE A 469 -22.45 8.05 18.32
CA PHE A 469 -23.46 7.78 19.35
C PHE A 469 -24.71 7.05 18.81
N GLU A 470 -25.16 7.40 17.61
CA GLU A 470 -26.24 6.68 16.92
C GLU A 470 -25.82 5.22 16.61
N LYS A 471 -24.60 5.00 16.12
CA LYS A 471 -24.05 3.65 15.87
C LYS A 471 -23.84 2.84 17.16
N LEU A 472 -23.62 3.50 18.30
CA LEU A 472 -23.62 2.89 19.64
C LEU A 472 -25.04 2.54 20.13
N GLY A 473 -26.09 2.79 19.34
CA GLY A 473 -27.48 2.51 19.71
C GLY A 473 -28.06 3.47 20.75
N LEU A 474 -27.43 4.64 20.96
CA LEU A 474 -27.95 5.67 21.86
C LEU A 474 -28.91 6.61 21.11
N LYS A 475 -29.94 7.09 21.82
CA LYS A 475 -30.99 7.94 21.25
C LYS A 475 -30.55 9.40 21.22
N VAL A 476 -30.00 9.84 20.08
CA VAL A 476 -29.73 11.26 19.82
C VAL A 476 -31.03 12.01 19.51
N ASP A 477 -31.34 13.08 20.24
CA ASP A 477 -32.58 13.86 20.11
C ASP A 477 -32.32 15.28 19.58
N GLU A 478 -32.32 15.43 18.26
CA GLU A 478 -32.16 16.73 17.58
C GLU A 478 -33.30 17.70 17.84
N SER A 479 -34.51 17.18 18.01
CA SER A 479 -35.69 18.00 18.26
C SER A 479 -35.61 18.63 19.64
N LEU A 480 -35.15 17.87 20.65
CA LEU A 480 -34.90 18.39 21.99
C LEU A 480 -33.72 19.36 22.00
N LYS A 481 -32.62 19.05 21.31
CA LYS A 481 -31.47 19.97 21.17
C LYS A 481 -31.90 21.34 20.64
N LYS A 482 -32.71 21.38 19.57
CA LYS A 482 -33.23 22.63 19.00
C LYS A 482 -34.12 23.42 19.96
N LYS A 483 -34.80 22.74 20.90
CA LYS A 483 -35.61 23.40 21.92
C LYS A 483 -34.75 24.00 23.03
N ILE A 484 -33.71 23.29 23.47
CA ILE A 484 -32.79 23.75 24.52
C ILE A 484 -31.93 24.92 24.01
N ASN A 485 -31.48 24.86 22.76
CA ASN A 485 -30.62 25.90 22.17
C ASN A 485 -31.33 27.25 22.03
N ASP A 486 -30.60 28.33 22.31
CA ASP A 486 -31.02 29.70 22.04
C ASP A 486 -30.05 30.41 21.08
N HIS A 487 -30.19 31.73 20.93
CA HIS A 487 -29.34 32.51 20.03
C HIS A 487 -27.86 32.54 20.47
N ASN A 488 -27.60 32.45 21.77
CA ASN A 488 -26.29 32.64 22.40
C ASN A 488 -25.62 31.32 22.81
N ASN A 489 -26.41 30.29 23.08
CA ASN A 489 -25.99 29.02 23.65
C ASN A 489 -26.51 27.89 22.76
N LYS A 490 -25.59 27.22 22.07
CA LYS A 490 -25.90 26.15 21.13
C LYS A 490 -25.14 24.90 21.53
N LEU A 491 -25.86 23.94 22.12
CA LEU A 491 -25.34 22.60 22.33
C LEU A 491 -25.12 21.89 20.99
N ASP A 492 -24.14 20.99 21.00
CA ASP A 492 -23.79 20.16 19.87
C ASP A 492 -24.67 18.90 19.77
N ILE A 493 -24.77 18.12 20.86
CA ILE A 493 -25.50 16.84 20.87
C ILE A 493 -26.25 16.64 22.21
N VAL A 494 -27.47 16.10 22.13
CA VAL A 494 -28.28 15.69 23.28
C VAL A 494 -28.65 14.22 23.14
N LEU A 495 -28.35 13.40 24.15
CA LEU A 495 -28.82 12.02 24.25
C LEU A 495 -30.01 11.97 25.20
N LYS A 496 -31.11 11.35 24.75
CA LYS A 496 -32.28 11.11 25.57
C LYS A 496 -32.19 9.74 26.24
N ILE A 497 -32.11 9.72 27.57
CA ILE A 497 -32.00 8.50 28.38
C ILE A 497 -33.38 8.02 28.82
N SER A 498 -34.21 8.92 29.33
CA SER A 498 -35.60 8.67 29.72
C SER A 498 -36.49 9.85 29.33
N GLU A 499 -37.73 9.93 29.83
CA GLU A 499 -38.62 11.05 29.50
C GLU A 499 -38.10 12.39 30.02
N LYS A 500 -37.45 12.40 31.19
CA LYS A 500 -36.95 13.62 31.84
C LYS A 500 -35.43 13.62 32.06
N GLU A 501 -34.71 12.59 31.63
CA GLU A 501 -33.27 12.52 31.84
C GLU A 501 -32.49 12.54 30.52
N ILE A 502 -31.45 13.37 30.49
CA ILE A 502 -30.62 13.57 29.31
C ILE A 502 -29.12 13.54 29.65
N ILE A 503 -28.30 13.32 28.61
CA ILE A 503 -26.86 13.60 28.62
C ILE A 503 -26.62 14.69 27.59
N ILE A 504 -25.86 15.70 27.97
CA ILE A 504 -25.44 16.78 27.07
C ILE A 504 -23.99 16.54 26.66
N ILE A 505 -23.66 16.83 25.40
CA ILE A 505 -22.32 16.62 24.87
C ILE A 505 -21.87 17.87 24.14
N GLU A 506 -20.65 18.28 24.42
CA GLU A 506 -19.92 19.35 23.75
C GLU A 506 -18.71 18.78 23.00
N CYS A 507 -18.53 19.17 21.75
CA CYS A 507 -17.46 18.72 20.87
C CYS A 507 -16.45 19.86 20.66
N LYS A 508 -15.16 19.61 20.93
CA LYS A 508 -14.09 20.58 20.72
C LYS A 508 -13.05 20.05 19.75
N THR A 509 -12.64 20.93 18.82
CA THR A 509 -11.54 20.68 17.89
C THR A 509 -10.44 21.72 18.14
N HIS A 510 -9.18 21.31 18.07
CA HIS A 510 -8.03 22.20 18.27
C HIS A 510 -6.88 21.78 17.36
N LYS A 511 -6.04 22.74 16.94
CA LYS A 511 -4.86 22.44 16.10
C LYS A 511 -3.72 21.84 16.92
N ASP A 512 -3.55 22.28 18.15
CA ASP A 512 -2.38 21.96 19.00
C ASP A 512 -2.50 20.62 19.75
N LYS A 513 -3.09 19.59 19.12
CA LYS A 513 -3.35 18.21 19.61
C LYS A 513 -4.14 18.07 20.92
N GLU A 514 -3.85 18.87 21.94
CA GLU A 514 -4.50 18.92 23.24
C GLU A 514 -5.38 20.16 23.37
N PHE A 515 -6.52 19.99 24.03
CA PHE A 515 -7.43 21.06 24.38
C PHE A 515 -7.23 21.51 25.83
N ASN A 516 -7.02 22.81 26.05
CA ASN A 516 -6.61 23.37 27.34
C ASN A 516 -7.53 24.50 27.87
N LYS A 517 -8.68 24.77 27.23
CA LYS A 517 -9.55 25.93 27.57
C LYS A 517 -10.73 25.55 28.47
N PHE A 518 -10.45 25.06 29.69
CA PHE A 518 -11.48 24.57 30.62
C PHE A 518 -12.52 25.63 30.99
N SER A 519 -12.09 26.82 31.41
CA SER A 519 -13.01 27.89 31.85
C SER A 519 -14.05 28.31 30.79
N SER A 520 -13.72 28.17 29.50
CA SER A 520 -14.64 28.45 28.40
C SER A 520 -15.69 27.35 28.25
N VAL A 521 -15.26 26.09 28.30
CA VAL A 521 -16.16 24.93 28.20
C VAL A 521 -17.06 24.85 29.41
N TYR A 522 -16.52 25.05 30.61
CA TYR A 522 -17.28 25.06 31.85
C TYR A 522 -18.45 26.06 31.78
N ARG A 523 -18.19 27.30 31.33
CA ARG A 523 -19.24 28.33 31.16
C ARG A 523 -20.32 27.93 30.16
N GLN A 524 -19.92 27.33 29.04
CA GLN A 524 -20.87 26.84 28.02
C GLN A 524 -21.75 25.71 28.57
N VAL A 525 -21.12 24.66 29.11
CA VAL A 525 -21.83 23.50 29.67
C VAL A 525 -22.73 23.90 30.83
N LYS A 526 -22.30 24.83 31.69
CA LYS A 526 -23.15 25.36 32.78
C LYS A 526 -24.40 26.08 32.26
N ALA A 527 -24.27 26.86 31.19
CA ALA A 527 -25.41 27.53 30.56
C ALA A 527 -26.41 26.50 29.99
N TYR A 528 -25.89 25.48 29.31
CA TYR A 528 -26.67 24.37 28.74
C TYR A 528 -27.40 23.56 29.80
N HIS A 529 -26.71 23.26 30.90
CA HIS A 529 -27.27 22.54 32.04
C HIS A 529 -28.47 23.30 32.60
N LYS A 530 -28.30 24.61 32.84
CA LYS A 530 -29.36 25.48 33.31
C LYS A 530 -30.55 25.54 32.34
N GLN A 531 -30.31 25.67 31.04
CA GLN A 531 -31.39 25.67 30.03
C GLN A 531 -32.18 24.36 30.02
N ALA A 532 -31.51 23.22 30.17
CA ALA A 532 -32.20 21.93 30.26
C ALA A 532 -33.05 21.82 31.54
N GLU A 533 -32.51 22.29 32.68
CA GLU A 533 -33.22 22.29 33.97
C GLU A 533 -34.44 23.22 33.96
N ASP A 534 -34.32 24.41 33.37
CA ASP A 534 -35.42 25.37 33.19
C ASP A 534 -36.56 24.76 32.34
N MET A 535 -36.24 23.79 31.47
CA MET A 535 -37.21 23.02 30.67
C MET A 535 -37.70 21.74 31.37
N GLY A 536 -37.32 21.50 32.62
CA GLY A 536 -37.74 20.36 33.44
C GLY A 536 -37.00 19.06 33.17
N PHE A 537 -35.84 19.11 32.51
CA PHE A 537 -34.98 17.95 32.31
C PHE A 537 -33.88 17.89 33.37
N LYS A 538 -33.58 16.68 33.82
CA LYS A 538 -32.40 16.36 34.65
C LYS A 538 -31.24 15.98 33.74
N VAL A 539 -30.15 16.73 33.80
CA VAL A 539 -28.90 16.35 33.15
C VAL A 539 -28.19 15.33 34.01
N LEU A 540 -28.06 14.09 33.53
CA LEU A 540 -27.36 13.02 34.25
C LEU A 540 -25.85 13.18 34.19
N LYS A 541 -25.35 13.71 33.07
CA LYS A 541 -23.93 13.83 32.80
C LYS A 541 -23.70 14.84 31.68
N SER A 542 -22.56 15.53 31.76
CA SER A 542 -22.05 16.37 30.68
C SER A 542 -20.78 15.72 30.12
N LEU A 543 -20.71 15.57 28.80
CA LEU A 543 -19.56 14.98 28.13
C LEU A 543 -18.84 16.03 27.28
N VAL A 544 -17.51 16.07 27.35
CA VAL A 544 -16.69 16.84 26.42
C VAL A 544 -15.91 15.85 25.58
N VAL A 545 -16.06 15.95 24.26
CA VAL A 545 -15.32 15.14 23.29
C VAL A 545 -14.32 16.03 22.57
N ALA A 546 -13.04 15.66 22.60
CA ALA A 546 -11.97 16.39 21.93
C ALA A 546 -10.91 15.44 21.36
N SER A 547 -9.94 15.97 20.59
CA SER A 547 -8.80 15.18 20.13
C SER A 547 -8.02 14.57 21.30
N ASP A 548 -7.59 15.45 22.22
CA ASP A 548 -6.95 15.14 23.48
C ASP A 548 -7.14 16.30 24.47
N PHE A 549 -6.77 16.12 25.73
CA PHE A 549 -6.88 17.09 26.82
C PHE A 549 -5.53 17.26 27.51
N SER A 550 -5.18 18.50 27.87
CA SER A 550 -3.97 18.74 28.66
C SER A 550 -4.16 18.29 30.11
N ASP A 551 -3.07 17.96 30.80
CA ASP A 551 -3.10 17.55 32.22
C ASP A 551 -3.81 18.59 33.10
N ASP A 552 -3.54 19.89 32.88
CA ASP A 552 -4.22 20.99 33.58
C ASP A 552 -5.74 20.95 33.38
N PHE A 553 -6.20 20.64 32.17
CA PHE A 553 -7.63 20.56 31.87
C PHE A 553 -8.29 19.40 32.62
N ILE A 554 -7.60 18.26 32.66
CA ILE A 554 -8.06 17.06 33.38
C ILE A 554 -8.14 17.37 34.87
N ASN A 555 -7.08 17.94 35.45
CA ASN A 555 -7.02 18.31 36.86
C ASN A 555 -8.13 19.30 37.24
N GLU A 556 -8.37 20.34 36.44
CA GLU A 556 -9.48 21.28 36.67
C GLU A 556 -10.85 20.59 36.58
N CYS A 557 -11.00 19.62 35.68
CA CYS A 557 -12.23 18.83 35.56
C CYS A 557 -12.44 17.87 36.75
N GLU A 558 -11.37 17.33 37.34
CA GLU A 558 -11.45 16.45 38.52
C GLU A 558 -11.88 17.22 39.78
N LEU A 559 -11.56 18.52 39.85
CA LEU A 559 -11.97 19.40 40.93
C LEU A 559 -13.40 19.93 40.78
N ASP A 560 -14.04 19.73 39.62
CA ASP A 560 -15.43 20.13 39.38
C ASP A 560 -16.43 19.05 39.80
N PHE A 561 -17.27 19.40 40.78
CA PHE A 561 -18.37 18.55 41.24
C PHE A 561 -19.76 19.05 40.78
N ASP A 562 -19.83 20.23 40.16
CA ASP A 562 -21.10 20.88 39.84
C ASP A 562 -21.74 20.32 38.57
N LEU A 563 -20.96 20.11 37.49
CA LEU A 563 -21.51 19.81 36.16
C LEU A 563 -21.52 18.32 35.81
N ASN A 564 -21.01 17.46 36.72
CA ASN A 564 -20.77 16.04 36.47
C ASN A 564 -20.10 15.82 35.11
N LEU A 565 -19.01 16.55 34.86
CA LEU A 565 -18.31 16.54 33.57
C LEU A 565 -17.49 15.26 33.41
N SER A 566 -17.46 14.70 32.20
CA SER A 566 -16.49 13.68 31.80
C SER A 566 -15.92 13.99 30.43
N LEU A 567 -14.68 13.56 30.22
CA LEU A 567 -13.85 13.82 29.06
C LEU A 567 -13.68 12.54 28.26
N ILE A 568 -13.81 12.64 26.93
CA ILE A 568 -13.63 11.51 26.02
C ILE A 568 -12.70 11.94 24.89
N LYS A 569 -11.59 11.24 24.73
CA LYS A 569 -10.70 11.43 23.57
C LYS A 569 -11.37 10.87 22.32
N ALA A 570 -11.17 11.52 21.17
CA ALA A 570 -11.77 11.12 19.90
C ALA A 570 -11.33 9.71 19.49
N THR A 571 -10.06 9.36 19.74
CA THR A 571 -9.51 8.02 19.51
C THR A 571 -10.20 6.97 20.39
N THR A 572 -10.37 7.27 21.68
CA THR A 572 -11.10 6.40 22.62
C THR A 572 -12.55 6.17 22.21
N MET A 573 -13.23 7.21 21.76
CA MET A 573 -14.60 7.10 21.24
C MET A 573 -14.68 6.13 20.04
N LEU A 574 -13.70 6.21 19.12
CA LEU A 574 -13.62 5.32 17.95
C LEU A 574 -13.34 3.86 18.37
N ASN A 575 -12.38 3.65 19.27
CA ASN A 575 -12.01 2.32 19.76
C ASN A 575 -13.17 1.64 20.50
N ILE A 576 -13.94 2.41 21.29
CA ILE A 576 -15.17 1.93 21.93
C ILE A 576 -16.20 1.50 20.89
N LEU A 577 -16.40 2.27 19.80
CA LEU A 577 -17.31 1.90 18.72
C LEU A 577 -16.88 0.59 18.04
N GLU A 578 -15.61 0.44 17.71
CA GLU A 578 -15.09 -0.78 17.06
C GLU A 578 -15.20 -2.01 17.96
N ALA A 579 -14.95 -1.87 19.27
CA ALA A 579 -15.19 -2.94 20.24
C ALA A 579 -16.69 -3.24 20.38
N PHE A 580 -17.55 -2.22 20.41
CA PHE A 580 -19.01 -2.38 20.51
C PHE A 580 -19.59 -3.15 19.32
N LYS A 581 -19.12 -2.90 18.08
CA LYS A 581 -19.52 -3.65 16.88
C LYS A 581 -19.30 -5.17 17.02
N LYS A 582 -18.32 -5.58 17.82
CA LYS A 582 -17.97 -6.98 18.11
C LYS A 582 -18.63 -7.51 19.39
N SER A 583 -19.33 -6.65 20.12
CA SER A 583 -19.99 -6.98 21.39
C SER A 583 -21.36 -7.61 21.17
N LYS A 584 -21.93 -8.20 22.23
CA LYS A 584 -23.28 -8.77 22.23
C LYS A 584 -24.40 -7.74 22.45
N TYR A 585 -24.07 -6.50 22.75
CA TYR A 585 -25.05 -5.49 23.15
C TYR A 585 -25.73 -4.88 21.92
N GLN A 586 -27.05 -4.75 21.94
CA GLN A 586 -27.80 -4.04 20.91
C GLN A 586 -27.71 -2.52 21.05
N ALA A 587 -27.54 -2.03 22.28
CA ALA A 587 -27.32 -0.63 22.61
C ALA A 587 -26.25 -0.52 23.68
N PHE A 588 -25.39 0.49 23.56
CA PHE A 588 -24.28 0.71 24.46
C PHE A 588 -24.78 1.03 25.89
N PRO A 589 -24.25 0.37 26.94
CA PRO A 589 -24.64 0.66 28.32
C PRO A 589 -24.12 2.03 28.78
N TYR A 590 -24.92 3.10 28.58
CA TYR A 590 -24.53 4.49 28.86
C TYR A 590 -23.96 4.74 30.27
N LYS A 591 -24.34 3.91 31.25
CA LYS A 591 -23.80 3.94 32.63
C LYS A 591 -22.28 3.77 32.70
N LEU A 592 -21.66 3.19 31.68
CA LEU A 592 -20.20 3.07 31.58
C LEU A 592 -19.51 4.42 31.39
N LEU A 593 -20.21 5.43 30.85
CA LEU A 593 -19.69 6.79 30.67
C LEU A 593 -19.82 7.66 31.93
N MET A 594 -20.35 7.12 33.04
CA MET A 594 -20.69 7.91 34.23
C MET A 594 -19.59 7.95 35.29
N LYS A 595 -18.62 7.04 35.19
CA LYS A 595 -17.72 6.70 36.31
C LYS A 595 -16.41 7.48 36.35
N ASP A 596 -15.85 7.85 35.20
CA ASP A 596 -14.54 8.51 35.15
C ASP A 596 -14.67 9.98 34.87
N VAL A 597 -13.69 10.75 35.33
CA VAL A 597 -13.47 12.11 34.81
C VAL A 597 -12.94 12.03 33.39
N LEU A 598 -11.79 11.37 33.17
CA LEU A 598 -11.34 10.98 31.83
C LEU A 598 -11.71 9.53 31.55
N ILE A 599 -12.54 9.29 30.53
CA ILE A 599 -13.03 7.96 30.19
C ILE A 599 -11.87 7.01 29.88
N ASN A 600 -11.79 5.93 30.67
CA ASN A 600 -10.79 4.88 30.48
C ASN A 600 -11.24 3.87 29.42
N GLU A 601 -10.52 3.87 28.29
CA GLU A 601 -10.78 3.01 27.13
C GLU A 601 -10.79 1.52 27.49
N ASP A 602 -9.69 1.01 28.07
CA ASP A 602 -9.52 -0.42 28.37
C ASP A 602 -10.60 -0.95 29.29
N ARG A 603 -11.00 -0.16 30.28
CA ARG A 603 -12.05 -0.54 31.21
C ARG A 603 -13.41 -0.65 30.52
N ILE A 604 -13.75 0.28 29.63
CA ILE A 604 -15.00 0.21 28.87
C ILE A 604 -14.97 -0.98 27.92
N ILE A 605 -13.90 -1.15 27.14
CA ILE A 605 -13.76 -2.26 26.20
C ILE A 605 -13.86 -3.60 26.94
N THR A 606 -13.15 -3.75 28.06
CA THR A 606 -13.22 -4.94 28.90
C THR A 606 -14.64 -5.19 29.41
N ALA A 607 -15.37 -4.15 29.81
CA ALA A 607 -16.74 -4.28 30.31
C ALA A 607 -17.72 -4.73 29.22
N ILE A 608 -17.62 -4.19 28.00
CA ILE A 608 -18.53 -4.56 26.90
C ILE A 608 -18.17 -5.88 26.22
N MET A 609 -16.90 -6.30 26.30
CA MET A 609 -16.41 -7.56 25.72
C MET A 609 -16.50 -8.76 26.67
N LYS A 610 -16.81 -8.56 27.96
CA LYS A 610 -16.99 -9.66 28.91
C LYS A 610 -18.10 -10.61 28.45
N LYS A 611 -17.71 -11.84 28.10
CA LYS A 611 -18.61 -13.00 28.05
C LYS A 611 -19.25 -13.15 29.43
N GLN A 612 -20.57 -13.21 29.49
CA GLN A 612 -21.23 -13.90 30.59
C GLN A 612 -21.34 -15.36 30.18
#